data_AF-A0A8J7LAU9-F1
#
_entry.id   AF-A0A8J7LAU9-F1
#
_cell.length_a   1.000
_cell.length_b   1.000
_cell.length_c   1.000
_cell.angle_alpha   90.00
_cell.angle_beta   90.00
_cell.angle_gamma   90.00
#
_symmetry.space_group_name_H-M   'P 1'
#
loop_
_entity.id
_entity.type
_entity.pdbx_description
1 polymer ?
#
loop_
_entity_poly.entity_id
_entity_poly.type
_entity_poly.pdbx_seq_one_letter_code
_entity_poly.pdbx_strand_id
1 'polypeptide(L)'
;MPTLIPETVLPNGNKVFYLHEAEVPILHEQIQEYFKHGIVVHEGDTVFDVGANIGLFTLKVNELCNKNVNVYAFEPIPDTFEVLQRNVQRWNPERLKVFPCGLSDKSQTVTFSYYPNSPALSNAYPDDSKELTDQLKATILRNLESAPPFVRRLRLLPPFLRSFVFDKLGKRSFKTKQVICQMKTVSDIIHEYNIKRIDLLKVDVEKSELNVLLGIEKQHWSKIKQLCIEIHNLENRVEKIIALLKVHGLSKITVEQEPLFKGSNIFSLYALQQNN
;
A
#
# COMPACT_ATOMS: atom_id res chain seq x y z
N MET A 1 25.56 -7.66 -13.79
CA MET A 1 24.57 -8.75 -13.93
C MET A 1 23.28 -8.25 -13.31
N PRO A 2 22.11 -8.43 -13.95
CA PRO A 2 20.85 -8.10 -13.29
C PRO A 2 20.74 -8.93 -12.02
N THR A 3 20.46 -8.27 -10.90
CA THR A 3 20.31 -8.94 -9.60
C THR A 3 19.17 -9.94 -9.71
N LEU A 4 19.43 -11.20 -9.36
CA LEU A 4 18.39 -12.22 -9.35
C LEU A 4 17.37 -11.87 -8.25
N ILE A 5 16.13 -11.57 -8.63
CA ILE A 5 15.05 -11.34 -7.65
C ILE A 5 14.55 -12.73 -7.22
N PRO A 6 14.56 -13.05 -5.92
CA PRO A 6 14.17 -14.37 -5.42
C PRO A 6 12.66 -14.61 -5.58
N GLU A 7 12.27 -15.89 -5.62
CA GLU A 7 10.87 -16.31 -5.68
C GLU A 7 10.50 -17.19 -4.48
N THR A 8 9.24 -17.12 -4.04
CA THR A 8 8.65 -18.02 -3.05
C THR A 8 7.29 -18.51 -3.54
N VAL A 9 6.70 -19.47 -2.83
CA VAL A 9 5.41 -20.07 -3.15
C VAL A 9 4.39 -19.66 -2.09
N LEU A 10 3.32 -19.00 -2.52
CA LEU A 10 2.19 -18.66 -1.68
C LEU A 10 1.40 -19.91 -1.26
N PRO A 11 0.58 -19.86 -0.19
CA PRO A 11 -0.24 -20.99 0.24
C PRO A 11 -1.17 -21.57 -0.84
N ASN A 12 -1.60 -20.77 -1.83
CA ASN A 12 -2.38 -21.22 -2.99
C ASN A 12 -1.54 -21.86 -4.11
N GLY A 13 -0.23 -22.05 -3.91
CA GLY A 13 0.68 -22.65 -4.89
C GLY A 13 1.24 -21.67 -5.93
N ASN A 14 0.81 -20.41 -5.92
CA ASN A 14 1.31 -19.41 -6.87
C ASN A 14 2.73 -18.97 -6.50
N LYS A 15 3.59 -18.87 -7.53
CA LYS A 15 4.97 -18.36 -7.39
C LYS A 15 4.99 -16.85 -7.49
N VAL A 16 5.60 -16.19 -6.50
CA VAL A 16 5.77 -14.74 -6.46
C VAL A 16 7.21 -14.35 -6.19
N PHE A 17 7.68 -13.32 -6.88
CA PHE A 17 8.91 -12.62 -6.58
C PHE A 17 8.73 -11.67 -5.40
N TYR A 18 9.80 -11.44 -4.64
CA TYR A 18 9.79 -10.58 -3.47
C TYR A 18 11.14 -9.85 -3.29
N LEU A 19 11.12 -8.78 -2.48
CA LEU A 19 12.33 -8.13 -1.98
C LEU A 19 12.79 -8.76 -0.66
N HIS A 20 11.85 -8.96 0.28
CA HIS A 20 12.08 -9.63 1.56
C HIS A 20 11.07 -10.75 1.79
N GLU A 21 11.56 -11.96 2.02
CA GLU A 21 10.71 -13.15 2.18
C GLU A 21 9.77 -13.01 3.39
N ALA A 22 10.26 -12.39 4.47
CA ALA A 22 9.52 -12.21 5.70
C ALA A 22 8.28 -11.30 5.56
N GLU A 23 8.23 -10.43 4.54
CA GLU A 23 7.08 -9.56 4.29
C GLU A 23 5.94 -10.30 3.56
N VAL A 24 6.26 -11.36 2.79
CA VAL A 24 5.29 -12.04 1.92
C VAL A 24 4.08 -12.60 2.70
N PRO A 25 4.25 -13.31 3.83
CA PRO A 25 3.10 -13.82 4.59
C PRO A 25 2.23 -12.70 5.17
N ILE A 26 2.86 -11.61 5.64
CA ILE A 26 2.15 -10.46 6.24
C ILE A 26 1.31 -9.77 5.18
N LEU A 27 1.94 -9.42 4.04
CA LEU A 27 1.25 -8.79 2.91
C LEU A 27 0.13 -9.69 2.37
N HIS A 28 0.35 -11.02 2.33
CA HIS A 28 -0.65 -11.98 1.86
C HIS A 28 -1.86 -12.07 2.80
N GLU A 29 -1.64 -12.02 4.12
CA GLU A 29 -2.71 -12.04 5.12
C GLU A 29 -3.54 -10.74 5.08
N GLN A 30 -2.89 -9.58 4.97
CA GLN A 30 -3.54 -8.26 4.89
C GLN A 30 -4.52 -8.12 3.71
N ILE A 31 -4.38 -8.92 2.65
CA ILE A 31 -5.26 -8.83 1.47
C ILE A 31 -6.73 -9.07 1.83
N GLN A 32 -7.01 -9.92 2.84
CA GLN A 32 -8.39 -10.22 3.23
C GLN A 32 -9.11 -8.98 3.79
N GLU A 33 -8.36 -8.07 4.39
CA GLU A 33 -8.89 -6.87 5.00
C GLU A 33 -9.59 -5.99 3.96
N TYR A 34 -9.03 -5.88 2.75
CA TYR A 34 -9.62 -5.05 1.68
C TYR A 34 -10.98 -5.54 1.15
N PHE A 35 -11.44 -6.74 1.51
CA PHE A 35 -12.72 -7.33 1.07
C PHE A 35 -13.81 -7.33 2.15
N LYS A 36 -13.62 -6.59 3.24
CA LYS A 36 -14.61 -6.46 4.31
C LYS A 36 -15.78 -5.52 3.95
N HIS A 37 -16.80 -5.52 4.81
CA HIS A 37 -17.93 -4.56 4.79
C HIS A 37 -18.72 -4.47 3.48
N GLY A 38 -18.66 -5.54 2.67
CA GLY A 38 -19.37 -5.65 1.40
C GLY A 38 -18.55 -5.23 0.18
N ILE A 39 -17.25 -4.98 0.33
CA ILE A 39 -16.36 -4.81 -0.81
C ILE A 39 -16.25 -6.13 -1.57
N VAL A 40 -16.66 -6.11 -2.83
CA VAL A 40 -16.67 -7.29 -3.71
C VAL A 40 -16.16 -6.94 -5.10
N VAL A 41 -15.40 -7.82 -5.72
CA VAL A 41 -14.96 -7.70 -7.11
C VAL A 41 -15.51 -8.88 -7.92
N HIS A 42 -15.97 -8.60 -9.13
CA HIS A 42 -16.56 -9.58 -10.02
C HIS A 42 -15.80 -9.67 -11.34
N GLU A 43 -16.11 -10.69 -12.13
CA GLU A 43 -15.59 -10.79 -13.48
C GLU A 43 -16.00 -9.59 -14.34
N GLY A 44 -15.06 -9.07 -15.13
CA GLY A 44 -15.22 -7.90 -15.98
C GLY A 44 -15.06 -6.55 -15.28
N ASP A 45 -14.93 -6.54 -13.95
CA ASP A 45 -14.74 -5.30 -13.19
C ASP A 45 -13.40 -4.63 -13.50
N THR A 46 -13.33 -3.33 -13.19
CA THR A 46 -12.12 -2.52 -13.30
C THR A 46 -11.64 -2.06 -11.94
N VAL A 47 -10.43 -2.45 -11.54
CA VAL A 47 -9.84 -2.20 -10.22
C VAL A 47 -8.62 -1.31 -10.34
N PHE A 48 -8.55 -0.31 -9.47
CA PHE A 48 -7.35 0.51 -9.27
C PHE A 48 -6.69 0.08 -7.96
N ASP A 49 -5.44 -0.39 -8.04
CA ASP A 49 -4.60 -0.80 -6.91
C ASP A 49 -3.52 0.27 -6.70
N VAL A 50 -3.82 1.27 -5.87
CA VAL A 50 -2.92 2.38 -5.57
C VAL A 50 -2.03 2.01 -4.39
N GLY A 51 -0.71 2.04 -4.60
CA GLY A 51 0.26 1.46 -3.67
C GLY A 51 0.29 -0.06 -3.79
N ALA A 52 0.51 -0.56 -5.01
CA ALA A 52 0.40 -1.98 -5.32
C ALA A 52 1.51 -2.84 -4.69
N ASN A 53 2.60 -2.23 -4.21
CA ASN A 53 3.75 -2.91 -3.63
C ASN A 53 4.24 -4.02 -4.61
N ILE A 54 4.51 -5.24 -4.16
CA ILE A 54 4.91 -6.36 -5.01
C ILE A 54 3.74 -7.01 -5.78
N GLY A 55 2.51 -6.48 -5.68
CA GLY A 55 1.36 -6.87 -6.50
C GLY A 55 0.49 -8.01 -5.97
N LEU A 56 0.60 -8.40 -4.70
CA LEU A 56 -0.17 -9.54 -4.19
C LEU A 56 -1.69 -9.29 -4.23
N PHE A 57 -2.16 -8.07 -3.94
CA PHE A 57 -3.57 -7.71 -4.08
C PHE A 57 -4.04 -7.82 -5.54
N THR A 58 -3.29 -7.24 -6.47
CA THR A 58 -3.53 -7.37 -7.92
C THR A 58 -3.64 -8.84 -8.36
N LEU A 59 -2.73 -9.71 -7.90
CA LEU A 59 -2.79 -11.15 -8.19
C LEU A 59 -4.01 -11.82 -7.56
N LYS A 60 -4.40 -11.43 -6.35
CA LYS A 60 -5.59 -11.97 -5.68
C LYS A 60 -6.86 -11.62 -6.44
N VAL A 61 -7.02 -10.36 -6.84
CA VAL A 61 -8.17 -9.91 -7.63
C VAL A 61 -8.24 -10.66 -8.97
N ASN A 62 -7.09 -10.84 -9.64
CA ASN A 62 -7.00 -11.62 -10.87
C ASN A 62 -7.43 -13.09 -10.68
N GLU A 63 -7.07 -13.71 -9.55
CA GLU A 63 -7.51 -15.06 -9.18
C GLU A 63 -9.03 -15.12 -8.90
N LEU A 64 -9.55 -14.21 -8.07
CA LEU A 64 -10.96 -14.16 -7.68
C LEU A 64 -11.90 -13.95 -8.88
N CYS A 65 -11.46 -13.19 -9.88
CA CYS A 65 -12.23 -12.88 -11.07
C CYS A 65 -11.92 -13.82 -12.25
N ASN A 66 -11.42 -15.04 -12.01
CA ASN A 66 -11.11 -16.03 -13.05
C ASN A 66 -10.27 -15.46 -14.21
N LYS A 67 -9.34 -14.55 -13.91
CA LYS A 67 -8.48 -13.83 -14.86
C LYS A 67 -9.21 -12.89 -15.83
N ASN A 68 -10.50 -12.68 -15.62
CA ASN A 68 -11.34 -11.73 -16.34
C ASN A 68 -11.58 -10.50 -15.46
N VAL A 69 -10.59 -9.63 -15.34
CA VAL A 69 -10.67 -8.35 -14.61
C VAL A 69 -9.69 -7.38 -15.23
N ASN A 70 -9.99 -6.08 -15.20
CA ASN A 70 -9.03 -5.06 -15.60
C ASN A 70 -8.41 -4.46 -14.34
N VAL A 71 -7.10 -4.54 -14.17
CA VAL A 71 -6.41 -3.96 -13.02
C VAL A 71 -5.40 -2.93 -13.49
N TYR A 72 -5.42 -1.78 -12.84
CA TYR A 72 -4.45 -0.70 -12.99
C TYR A 72 -3.72 -0.55 -11.66
N ALA A 73 -2.46 -1.00 -11.61
CA ALA A 73 -1.68 -1.09 -10.39
C ALA A 73 -0.54 -0.07 -10.40
N PHE A 74 -0.39 0.70 -9.31
CA PHE A 74 0.51 1.85 -9.25
C PHE A 74 1.52 1.66 -8.12
N GLU A 75 2.81 1.64 -8.45
CA GLU A 75 3.90 1.55 -7.48
C GLU A 75 5.04 2.52 -7.87
N PRO A 76 5.28 3.59 -7.09
CA PRO A 76 6.31 4.57 -7.41
C PRO A 76 7.75 4.07 -7.17
N ILE A 77 7.98 3.17 -6.21
CA ILE A 77 9.33 2.79 -5.79
C ILE A 77 9.97 1.87 -6.84
N PRO A 78 11.09 2.23 -7.48
CA PRO A 78 11.64 1.46 -8.60
C PRO A 78 11.95 -0.01 -8.28
N ASP A 79 12.61 -0.27 -7.16
CA ASP A 79 12.99 -1.63 -6.74
C ASP A 79 11.73 -2.49 -6.47
N THR A 80 10.68 -1.91 -5.88
CA THR A 80 9.39 -2.58 -5.63
C THR A 80 8.58 -2.76 -6.92
N PHE A 81 8.56 -1.75 -7.79
CA PHE A 81 7.90 -1.79 -9.08
C PHE A 81 8.49 -2.87 -10.00
N GLU A 82 9.80 -3.08 -9.98
CA GLU A 82 10.42 -4.17 -10.76
C GLU A 82 9.85 -5.54 -10.33
N VAL A 83 9.62 -5.73 -9.03
CA VAL A 83 9.03 -6.96 -8.49
C VAL A 83 7.55 -7.08 -8.88
N LEU A 84 6.77 -6.00 -8.74
CA LEU A 84 5.40 -5.91 -9.22
C LEU A 84 5.28 -6.31 -10.69
N GLN A 85 6.11 -5.71 -11.54
CA GLN A 85 6.12 -5.97 -12.96
C GLN A 85 6.43 -7.44 -13.24
N ARG A 86 7.43 -8.04 -12.57
CA ARG A 86 7.75 -9.46 -12.75
C ARG A 86 6.64 -10.40 -12.28
N ASN A 87 5.92 -10.04 -11.23
CA ASN A 87 4.78 -10.80 -10.72
C ASN A 87 3.58 -10.73 -11.66
N VAL A 88 3.30 -9.55 -12.23
CA VAL A 88 2.12 -9.32 -13.07
C VAL A 88 2.34 -9.71 -14.54
N GLN A 89 3.54 -9.55 -15.09
CA GLN A 89 3.84 -9.82 -16.52
C GLN A 89 3.61 -11.28 -16.95
N ARG A 90 3.53 -12.21 -15.99
CA ARG A 90 3.22 -13.63 -16.23
C ARG A 90 1.75 -13.87 -16.59
N TRP A 91 0.92 -12.83 -16.47
CA TRP A 91 -0.52 -12.85 -16.71
C TRP A 91 -0.88 -12.02 -17.94
N ASN A 92 -2.17 -11.70 -18.14
CA ASN A 92 -2.63 -10.97 -19.31
C ASN A 92 -2.25 -9.47 -19.22
N PRO A 93 -1.28 -8.97 -20.01
CA PRO A 93 -0.83 -7.58 -19.93
C PRO A 93 -1.84 -6.58 -20.52
N GLU A 94 -2.80 -7.03 -21.33
CA GLU A 94 -3.88 -6.16 -21.83
C GLU A 94 -4.87 -5.81 -20.72
N ARG A 95 -5.00 -6.71 -19.73
CA ARG A 95 -5.94 -6.60 -18.62
C ARG A 95 -5.30 -6.12 -17.33
N LEU A 96 -4.09 -6.59 -17.00
CA LEU A 96 -3.35 -6.16 -15.83
C LEU A 96 -2.22 -5.22 -16.25
N LYS A 97 -2.42 -3.92 -16.01
CA LYS A 97 -1.46 -2.86 -16.34
C LYS A 97 -0.79 -2.35 -15.07
N VAL A 98 0.53 -2.26 -15.09
CA VAL A 98 1.34 -1.76 -13.98
C VAL A 98 2.02 -0.44 -14.36
N PHE A 99 2.10 0.50 -13.43
CA PHE A 99 2.61 1.85 -13.67
C PHE A 99 3.71 2.20 -12.65
N PRO A 100 4.90 2.66 -13.10
CA PRO A 100 6.00 3.08 -12.23
C PRO A 100 5.78 4.52 -11.72
N CYS A 101 4.60 4.77 -11.15
CA CYS A 101 4.24 6.07 -10.60
C CYS A 101 3.34 5.89 -9.37
N GLY A 102 3.35 6.89 -8.49
CA GLY A 102 2.36 7.03 -7.42
C GLY A 102 1.19 7.88 -7.89
N LEU A 103 0.09 7.88 -7.13
CA LEU A 103 -1.02 8.79 -7.35
C LEU A 103 -1.05 9.89 -6.27
N SER A 104 -1.41 11.11 -6.64
CA SER A 104 -1.48 12.29 -5.76
C SER A 104 -2.53 13.29 -6.26
N ASP A 105 -2.61 14.43 -5.59
CA ASP A 105 -3.44 15.59 -5.93
C ASP A 105 -3.02 16.31 -7.22
N LYS A 106 -1.78 16.10 -7.68
CA LYS A 106 -1.24 16.70 -8.90
C LYS A 106 -0.17 15.84 -9.54
N SER A 107 -0.04 15.96 -10.85
CA SER A 107 1.06 15.39 -11.62
C SER A 107 2.36 16.17 -11.35
N GLN A 108 3.38 15.47 -10.85
CA GLN A 108 4.67 16.06 -10.48
C GLN A 108 5.72 14.97 -10.23
N THR A 109 6.95 15.39 -10.00
CA THR A 109 8.01 14.52 -9.49
C THR A 109 8.23 14.78 -8.00
N VAL A 110 8.32 13.72 -7.19
CA VAL A 110 8.51 13.80 -5.74
C VAL A 110 9.67 12.91 -5.31
N THR A 111 10.44 13.35 -4.32
CA THR A 111 11.51 12.55 -3.72
C THR A 111 10.96 11.75 -2.53
N PHE A 112 11.08 10.42 -2.60
CA PHE A 112 10.66 9.49 -1.55
C PHE A 112 11.84 9.05 -0.69
N SER A 113 11.56 8.87 0.61
CA SER A 113 12.42 8.12 1.51
C SER A 113 12.11 6.63 1.38
N TYR A 114 12.96 5.91 0.66
CA TYR A 114 12.86 4.47 0.45
C TYR A 114 13.67 3.71 1.50
N TYR A 115 13.06 2.68 2.10
CA TYR A 115 13.71 1.79 3.08
C TYR A 115 13.93 0.41 2.45
N PRO A 116 15.13 0.13 1.89
CA PRO A 116 15.36 -1.09 1.13
C PRO A 116 15.20 -2.38 1.92
N ASN A 117 15.29 -2.34 3.26
CA ASN A 117 15.11 -3.51 4.13
C ASN A 117 13.71 -3.60 4.76
N SER A 118 12.84 -2.62 4.50
CA SER A 118 11.42 -2.63 4.88
C SER A 118 10.62 -1.79 3.88
N PRO A 119 10.52 -2.21 2.60
CA PRO A 119 9.87 -1.44 1.55
C PRO A 119 8.46 -0.95 1.90
N ALA A 120 7.71 -1.76 2.66
CA ALA A 120 6.36 -1.40 3.13
C ALA A 120 6.30 -0.10 3.96
N LEU A 121 7.40 0.36 4.55
CA LEU A 121 7.45 1.59 5.35
C LEU A 121 7.87 2.84 4.54
N SER A 122 8.03 2.70 3.22
CA SER A 122 8.55 3.77 2.36
C SER A 122 7.49 4.81 2.05
N ASN A 123 7.82 6.09 2.23
CA ASN A 123 6.85 7.18 2.11
C ASN A 123 7.43 8.41 1.40
N ALA A 124 6.53 9.30 0.97
CA ALA A 124 6.85 10.52 0.21
C ALA A 124 7.34 11.69 1.08
N TYR A 125 7.48 11.52 2.40
CA TYR A 125 7.81 12.59 3.35
C TYR A 125 9.25 12.41 3.86
N PRO A 126 10.24 13.10 3.25
CA PRO A 126 11.65 12.84 3.53
C PRO A 126 12.10 13.21 4.96
N ASP A 127 11.39 14.12 5.63
CA ASP A 127 11.78 14.66 6.94
C ASP A 127 11.36 13.81 8.14
N ASP A 128 10.46 12.84 7.95
CA ASP A 128 9.97 11.97 9.03
C ASP A 128 10.95 10.83 9.38
N SER A 129 12.07 10.72 8.68
CA SER A 129 12.96 9.56 8.80
C SER A 129 13.51 9.35 10.20
N LYS A 130 13.78 10.43 10.94
CA LYS A 130 14.30 10.37 12.32
C LYS A 130 13.20 10.08 13.33
N GLU A 131 12.06 10.76 13.22
CA GLU A 131 10.91 10.56 14.12
C GLU A 131 10.28 9.18 13.93
N LEU A 132 10.11 8.72 12.68
CA LEU A 132 9.65 7.37 12.36
C LEU A 132 10.63 6.31 12.88
N THR A 133 11.95 6.53 12.74
CA THR A 133 12.96 5.62 13.29
C THR A 133 12.88 5.57 14.82
N ASP A 134 12.70 6.71 15.48
CA ASP A 134 12.59 6.79 16.94
C ASP A 134 11.29 6.17 17.46
N GLN A 135 10.17 6.35 16.74
CA GLN A 135 8.88 5.73 17.06
C GLN A 135 8.89 4.22 16.81
N LEU A 136 9.39 3.74 15.66
CA LEU A 136 9.56 2.30 15.41
C LEU A 136 10.50 1.67 16.44
N LYS A 137 11.62 2.35 16.75
CA LYS A 137 12.56 1.92 17.80
C LYS A 137 11.84 1.78 19.14
N ALA A 138 11.05 2.78 19.53
CA ALA A 138 10.29 2.74 20.78
C ALA A 138 9.28 1.59 20.80
N THR A 139 8.55 1.38 19.71
CA THR A 139 7.53 0.32 19.59
C THR A 139 8.17 -1.08 19.59
N ILE A 140 9.25 -1.29 18.83
CA ILE A 140 9.96 -2.57 18.77
C ILE A 140 10.64 -2.91 20.10
N LEU A 141 11.23 -1.91 20.77
CA LEU A 141 11.82 -2.11 22.11
C LEU A 141 10.77 -2.40 23.18
N ARG A 142 9.54 -1.88 23.03
CA ARG A 142 8.40 -2.19 23.91
C ARG A 142 7.81 -3.57 23.63
N ASN A 143 7.72 -3.97 22.36
CA ASN A 143 7.12 -5.23 21.92
C ASN A 143 8.17 -6.25 21.43
N LEU A 144 9.24 -6.44 22.20
CA LEU A 144 10.34 -7.35 21.85
C LEU A 144 9.90 -8.82 21.65
N GLU A 145 8.76 -9.22 22.21
CA GLU A 145 8.21 -10.58 22.07
C GLU A 145 7.70 -10.86 20.65
N SER A 146 7.14 -9.84 19.99
CA SER A 146 6.64 -9.90 18.62
C SER A 146 7.70 -9.50 17.57
N ALA A 147 8.92 -9.15 18.03
CA ALA A 147 9.98 -8.68 17.15
C ALA A 147 10.69 -9.85 16.41
N PRO A 148 11.31 -9.59 15.25
CA PRO A 148 12.05 -10.59 14.50
C PRO A 148 13.13 -11.31 15.35
N PRO A 149 13.47 -12.58 15.05
CA PRO A 149 14.37 -13.39 15.89
C PRO A 149 15.74 -12.75 16.18
N PHE A 150 16.27 -11.95 15.25
CA PHE A 150 17.54 -11.24 15.43
C PHE A 150 17.44 -10.09 16.44
N VAL A 151 16.29 -9.41 16.49
CA VAL A 151 15.98 -8.34 17.46
C VAL A 151 15.62 -8.93 18.82
N ARG A 152 14.91 -10.07 18.84
CA ARG A 152 14.53 -10.77 20.08
C ARG A 152 15.74 -11.14 20.95
N ARG A 153 16.92 -11.38 20.33
CA ARG A 153 18.20 -11.61 21.05
C ARG A 153 18.68 -10.41 21.87
N LEU A 154 18.21 -9.19 21.58
CA LEU A 154 18.49 -7.99 22.40
C LEU A 154 17.92 -8.11 23.82
N ARG A 155 16.96 -9.02 24.06
CA ARG A 155 16.45 -9.30 25.41
C ARG A 155 17.55 -9.74 26.37
N LEU A 156 18.59 -10.40 25.85
CA LEU A 156 19.74 -10.90 26.62
C LEU A 156 20.69 -9.77 27.07
N LEU A 157 20.53 -8.55 26.54
CA LEU A 157 21.35 -7.41 26.91
C LEU A 157 20.68 -6.55 28.01
N PRO A 158 21.48 -5.92 28.89
CA PRO A 158 20.98 -4.92 29.83
C PRO A 158 20.23 -3.77 29.13
N PRO A 159 19.15 -3.20 29.72
CA PRO A 159 18.32 -2.18 29.07
C PRO A 159 19.11 -1.00 28.48
N PHE A 160 20.14 -0.53 29.19
CA PHE A 160 21.00 0.57 28.76
C PHE A 160 21.86 0.23 27.53
N LEU A 161 22.16 -1.06 27.29
CA LEU A 161 22.90 -1.53 26.12
C LEU A 161 21.97 -1.90 24.95
N ARG A 162 20.68 -2.16 25.19
CA ARG A 162 19.71 -2.49 24.14
C ARG A 162 19.58 -1.39 23.11
N SER A 163 19.46 -0.14 23.55
CA SER A 163 19.38 1.04 22.67
C SER A 163 20.64 1.16 21.80
N PHE A 164 21.83 0.98 22.39
CA PHE A 164 23.11 1.06 21.68
C PHE A 164 23.31 -0.05 20.64
N VAL A 165 22.93 -1.30 20.97
CA VAL A 165 23.04 -2.41 20.02
C VAL A 165 21.95 -2.34 18.96
N PHE A 166 20.74 -1.87 19.31
CA PHE A 166 19.70 -1.53 18.34
C PHE A 166 20.15 -0.42 17.39
N ASP A 167 20.86 0.61 17.85
CA ASP A 167 21.42 1.64 16.98
C ASP A 167 22.47 1.07 16.02
N LYS A 168 23.27 0.10 16.47
CA LYS A 168 24.28 -0.56 15.63
C LYS A 168 23.67 -1.53 14.60
N LEU A 169 22.59 -2.24 14.96
CA LEU A 169 21.82 -3.12 14.08
C LEU A 169 20.90 -2.34 13.12
N GLY A 170 20.28 -1.28 13.66
CA GLY A 170 19.42 -0.33 12.97
C GLY A 170 20.17 0.48 11.93
N LYS A 171 21.42 0.90 12.20
CA LYS A 171 22.28 1.56 11.18
C LYS A 171 22.51 0.72 9.92
N ARG A 172 22.33 -0.61 9.97
CA ARG A 172 22.36 -1.48 8.77
C ARG A 172 20.98 -1.68 8.13
N SER A 173 19.89 -1.61 8.91
CA SER A 173 18.52 -1.85 8.44
C SER A 173 17.81 -0.56 7.95
N PHE A 174 18.09 0.59 8.56
CA PHE A 174 17.50 1.91 8.26
C PHE A 174 18.37 2.74 7.30
N LYS A 175 19.06 2.11 6.35
CA LYS A 175 19.79 2.85 5.31
C LYS A 175 18.77 3.36 4.29
N THR A 176 18.26 4.56 4.51
CA THR A 176 17.31 5.21 3.60
C THR A 176 18.01 5.55 2.28
N LYS A 177 17.36 5.27 1.16
CA LYS A 177 17.71 5.80 -0.15
C LYS A 177 16.70 6.88 -0.51
N GLN A 178 17.16 8.00 -1.07
CA GLN A 178 16.27 8.95 -1.71
C GLN A 178 16.04 8.48 -3.15
N VAL A 179 14.78 8.30 -3.53
CA VAL A 179 14.40 7.91 -4.89
C VAL A 179 13.44 8.95 -5.46
N ILE A 180 13.62 9.28 -6.74
CA ILE A 180 12.80 10.25 -7.43
C ILE A 180 11.67 9.50 -8.12
N CYS A 181 10.43 9.78 -7.73
CA CYS A 181 9.25 9.08 -8.19
C CYS A 181 8.33 10.01 -8.98
N GLN A 182 7.73 9.49 -10.05
CA GLN A 182 6.68 10.20 -10.78
C GLN A 182 5.35 10.05 -10.05
N MET A 183 4.61 11.14 -9.97
CA MET A 183 3.26 11.19 -9.43
C MET A 183 2.31 11.60 -10.56
N LYS A 184 1.16 10.95 -10.63
CA LYS A 184 0.03 11.30 -11.49
C LYS A 184 -1.23 11.50 -10.64
N THR A 185 -2.30 12.03 -11.21
CA THR A 185 -3.61 12.00 -10.54
C THR A 185 -4.42 10.77 -10.97
N VAL A 186 -5.41 10.37 -10.18
CA VAL A 186 -6.38 9.33 -10.61
C VAL A 186 -7.05 9.74 -11.91
N SER A 187 -7.35 11.04 -12.07
CA SER A 187 -8.01 11.59 -13.25
C SER A 187 -7.13 11.53 -14.50
N ASP A 188 -5.82 11.74 -14.37
CA ASP A 188 -4.88 11.59 -15.48
C ASP A 188 -4.96 10.17 -16.07
N ILE A 189 -5.02 9.15 -15.20
CA ILE A 189 -5.17 7.75 -15.65
C ILE A 189 -6.54 7.51 -16.27
N ILE A 190 -7.61 8.07 -15.70
CA ILE A 190 -8.96 7.96 -16.27
C ILE A 190 -9.01 8.51 -17.69
N HIS A 191 -8.39 9.66 -17.93
CA HIS A 191 -8.30 10.28 -19.26
C HIS A 191 -7.41 9.46 -20.20
N GLU A 192 -6.19 9.14 -19.79
CA GLU A 192 -5.18 8.44 -20.59
C GLU A 192 -5.67 7.08 -21.10
N TYR A 193 -6.39 6.33 -20.26
CA TYR A 193 -6.89 4.99 -20.58
C TYR A 193 -8.39 4.94 -20.85
N ASN A 194 -9.05 6.09 -20.97
CA ASN A 194 -10.48 6.22 -21.26
C ASN A 194 -11.36 5.36 -20.32
N ILE A 195 -11.05 5.40 -19.02
CA ILE A 195 -11.67 4.55 -18.01
C ILE A 195 -13.15 4.90 -17.86
N LYS A 196 -14.00 3.88 -18.05
CA LYS A 196 -15.46 4.06 -18.03
C LYS A 196 -16.02 4.00 -16.61
N ARG A 197 -15.55 3.04 -15.82
CA ARG A 197 -15.92 2.77 -14.42
C ARG A 197 -14.70 2.27 -13.66
N ILE A 198 -14.69 2.51 -12.35
CA ILE A 198 -13.75 1.95 -11.39
C ILE A 198 -14.60 1.24 -10.35
N ASP A 199 -14.62 -0.08 -10.43
CA ASP A 199 -15.41 -0.94 -9.58
C ASP A 199 -14.81 -1.13 -8.21
N LEU A 200 -13.50 -0.97 -8.07
CA LEU A 200 -12.86 -0.86 -6.76
C LEU A 200 -11.66 0.07 -6.89
N LEU A 201 -11.63 1.12 -6.08
CA LEU A 201 -10.44 1.92 -5.86
C LEU A 201 -9.86 1.56 -4.49
N LYS A 202 -8.80 0.75 -4.50
CA LYS A 202 -8.00 0.46 -3.31
C LYS A 202 -6.90 1.50 -3.19
N VAL A 203 -6.76 2.09 -2.01
CA VAL A 203 -5.73 3.09 -1.71
C VAL A 203 -5.02 2.69 -0.44
N ASP A 204 -3.75 2.34 -0.58
CA ASP A 204 -2.87 2.04 0.54
C ASP A 204 -1.54 2.72 0.24
N VAL A 205 -1.47 3.99 0.62
CA VAL A 205 -0.32 4.84 0.35
C VAL A 205 0.04 5.58 1.63
N GLU A 206 1.22 5.24 2.15
CA GLU A 206 1.78 5.78 3.38
C GLU A 206 1.63 7.31 3.49
N LYS A 207 0.65 7.75 4.31
CA LYS A 207 0.37 9.15 4.66
C LYS A 207 -0.11 10.08 3.54
N SER A 208 -0.38 9.59 2.33
CA SER A 208 -0.79 10.42 1.18
C SER A 208 -2.19 10.11 0.68
N GLU A 209 -3.01 9.44 1.48
CA GLU A 209 -4.31 8.91 1.08
C GLU A 209 -5.28 10.01 0.65
N LEU A 210 -5.33 11.11 1.42
CA LEU A 210 -6.16 12.26 1.07
C LEU A 210 -5.68 12.93 -0.23
N ASN A 211 -4.37 12.99 -0.48
CA ASN A 211 -3.84 13.54 -1.73
C ASN A 211 -4.30 12.74 -2.94
N VAL A 212 -4.29 11.41 -2.87
CA VAL A 212 -4.83 10.54 -3.95
C VAL A 212 -6.27 10.92 -4.27
N LEU A 213 -7.12 11.08 -3.24
CA LEU A 213 -8.53 11.41 -3.44
C LEU A 213 -8.73 12.84 -3.98
N LEU A 214 -7.91 13.80 -3.55
CA LEU A 214 -7.94 15.17 -4.07
C LEU A 214 -7.49 15.27 -5.54
N GLY A 215 -6.81 14.25 -6.08
CA GLY A 215 -6.49 14.12 -7.51
C GLY A 215 -7.67 13.65 -8.37
N ILE A 216 -8.82 13.34 -7.77
CA ILE A 216 -10.02 12.92 -8.51
C ILE A 216 -10.85 14.16 -8.88
N GLU A 217 -10.97 14.43 -10.17
CA GLU A 217 -11.82 15.49 -10.72
C GLU A 217 -13.29 15.22 -10.36
N LYS A 218 -14.05 16.30 -10.12
CA LYS A 218 -15.44 16.21 -9.66
C LYS A 218 -16.31 15.27 -10.53
N GLN A 219 -16.15 15.31 -11.85
CA GLN A 219 -16.88 14.48 -12.81
C GLN A 219 -16.52 12.99 -12.77
N HIS A 220 -15.36 12.63 -12.23
CA HIS A 220 -14.85 11.26 -12.19
C HIS A 220 -15.33 10.48 -10.98
N TRP A 221 -15.77 11.16 -9.91
CA TRP A 221 -16.31 10.49 -8.72
C TRP A 221 -17.49 9.56 -9.02
N SER A 222 -18.34 9.90 -9.99
CA SER A 222 -19.44 9.05 -10.43
C SER A 222 -18.99 7.72 -11.04
N LYS A 223 -17.73 7.61 -11.47
CA LYS A 223 -17.15 6.38 -12.02
C LYS A 223 -16.74 5.38 -10.93
N ILE A 224 -16.57 5.81 -9.68
CA ILE A 224 -16.01 5.00 -8.60
C ILE A 224 -17.12 4.37 -7.78
N LYS A 225 -17.32 3.06 -7.91
CA LYS A 225 -18.41 2.31 -7.28
C LYS A 225 -18.20 2.10 -5.77
N GLN A 226 -16.96 1.81 -5.39
CA GLN A 226 -16.58 1.52 -4.00
C GLN A 226 -15.08 1.79 -3.79
N LEU A 227 -14.73 2.04 -2.53
CA LEU A 227 -13.37 2.33 -2.08
C LEU A 227 -13.02 1.49 -0.85
N CYS A 228 -11.76 1.09 -0.79
CA CYS A 228 -11.11 0.61 0.43
C CYS A 228 -9.81 1.38 0.62
N ILE A 229 -9.61 1.96 1.80
CA ILE A 229 -8.48 2.85 2.08
C ILE A 229 -7.85 2.49 3.42
N GLU A 230 -6.56 2.22 3.44
CA GLU A 230 -5.76 2.24 4.68
C GLU A 230 -5.29 3.68 4.93
N ILE A 231 -5.67 4.27 6.06
CA ILE A 231 -5.49 5.69 6.38
C ILE A 231 -4.57 5.86 7.56
N HIS A 232 -3.47 6.58 7.35
CA HIS A 232 -2.70 7.21 8.42
C HIS A 232 -3.40 8.48 8.89
N ASN A 233 -4.03 8.44 10.06
CA ASN A 233 -4.88 9.51 10.58
C ASN A 233 -4.06 10.69 11.16
N LEU A 234 -3.40 11.43 10.28
CA LEU A 234 -2.71 12.68 10.59
C LEU A 234 -3.66 13.86 10.40
N GLU A 235 -3.73 14.78 11.36
CA GLU A 235 -4.57 15.98 11.28
C GLU A 235 -6.06 15.71 10.94
N ASN A 236 -6.66 14.72 11.60
CA ASN A 236 -8.07 14.33 11.39
C ASN A 236 -8.37 13.94 9.93
N ARG A 237 -7.46 13.19 9.31
CA ARG A 237 -7.56 12.75 7.91
C ARG A 237 -8.77 11.85 7.69
N VAL A 238 -9.09 10.97 8.63
CA VAL A 238 -10.27 10.11 8.55
C VAL A 238 -11.54 10.96 8.38
N GLU A 239 -11.71 11.99 9.19
CA GLU A 239 -12.86 12.90 9.13
C GLU A 239 -12.91 13.68 7.82
N LYS A 240 -11.76 14.17 7.35
CA LYS A 240 -11.63 14.87 6.07
C LYS A 240 -12.02 13.97 4.89
N ILE A 241 -11.55 12.71 4.88
CA ILE A 241 -11.89 11.73 3.86
C ILE A 241 -13.39 11.40 3.90
N ILE A 242 -13.96 11.15 5.08
CA ILE A 242 -15.40 10.90 5.23
C ILE A 242 -16.22 12.06 4.66
N ALA A 243 -15.86 13.30 4.97
CA ALA A 243 -16.56 14.49 4.47
C ALA A 243 -16.49 14.56 2.94
N LEU A 244 -15.32 14.33 2.35
CA LEU A 244 -15.11 14.31 0.91
C LEU A 244 -15.98 13.22 0.23
N LEU A 245 -15.94 11.99 0.74
CA LEU A 245 -16.70 10.86 0.18
C LEU A 245 -18.21 11.11 0.21
N LYS A 246 -18.74 11.69 1.29
CA LYS A 246 -20.16 12.05 1.42
C LYS A 246 -20.59 13.08 0.38
N VAL A 247 -19.77 14.12 0.14
CA VAL A 247 -20.04 15.14 -0.88
C VAL A 247 -20.14 14.52 -2.28
N HIS A 248 -19.43 13.42 -2.52
CA HIS A 248 -19.38 12.72 -3.79
C HIS A 248 -20.29 11.49 -3.90
N GLY A 249 -21.24 11.30 -2.96
CA GLY A 249 -22.30 10.30 -3.07
C GLY A 249 -21.96 8.90 -2.54
N LEU A 250 -20.81 8.72 -1.88
CA LEU A 250 -20.50 7.49 -1.17
C LEU A 250 -21.03 7.60 0.27
N SER A 251 -22.12 6.89 0.55
CA SER A 251 -22.90 7.08 1.77
C SER A 251 -22.79 5.92 2.77
N LYS A 252 -22.55 4.68 2.31
CA LYS A 252 -22.29 3.55 3.20
C LYS A 252 -20.80 3.51 3.53
N ILE A 253 -20.42 4.29 4.54
CA ILE A 253 -19.03 4.39 5.01
C ILE A 253 -18.87 3.64 6.33
N THR A 254 -17.84 2.82 6.43
CA THR A 254 -17.43 2.12 7.67
C THR A 254 -15.96 2.41 7.91
N VAL A 255 -15.61 2.70 9.17
CA VAL A 255 -14.22 2.93 9.60
C VAL A 255 -13.94 2.02 10.78
N GLU A 256 -12.83 1.32 10.73
CA GLU A 256 -12.37 0.45 11.82
C GLU A 256 -10.85 0.50 11.97
N GLN A 257 -10.35 -0.04 13.07
CA GLN A 257 -8.93 -0.33 13.24
C GLN A 257 -8.75 -1.84 13.30
N GLU A 258 -7.83 -2.34 12.49
CA GLU A 258 -7.51 -3.76 12.55
C GLU A 258 -6.90 -4.14 13.90
N PRO A 259 -7.11 -5.38 14.38
CA PRO A 259 -6.53 -5.84 15.64
C PRO A 259 -5.02 -5.62 15.73
N LEU A 260 -4.31 -5.78 14.60
CA LEU A 260 -2.86 -5.55 14.50
C LEU A 260 -2.48 -4.08 14.74
N PHE A 261 -3.34 -3.15 14.35
CA PHE A 261 -3.11 -1.70 14.41
C PHE A 261 -3.85 -1.02 15.56
N LYS A 262 -4.50 -1.77 16.44
CA LYS A 262 -5.27 -1.23 17.56
C LYS A 262 -4.39 -0.34 18.45
N GLY A 263 -4.79 0.91 18.62
CA GLY A 263 -4.04 1.92 19.39
C GLY A 263 -2.95 2.65 18.61
N SER A 264 -2.81 2.38 17.31
CA SER A 264 -2.04 3.21 16.37
C SER A 264 -2.91 4.32 15.77
N ASN A 265 -2.33 5.11 14.87
CA ASN A 265 -3.05 6.09 14.05
C ASN A 265 -3.51 5.54 12.69
N ILE A 266 -3.44 4.22 12.47
CA ILE A 266 -3.84 3.58 11.21
C ILE A 266 -5.28 3.10 11.31
N PHE A 267 -6.07 3.35 10.28
CA PHE A 267 -7.49 2.99 10.19
C PHE A 267 -7.82 2.44 8.80
N SER A 268 -8.71 1.46 8.74
CA SER A 268 -9.29 0.99 7.48
C SER A 268 -10.63 1.69 7.26
N LEU A 269 -10.82 2.27 6.07
CA LEU A 269 -12.07 2.89 5.64
C LEU A 269 -12.62 2.18 4.41
N TYR A 270 -13.88 1.81 4.49
CA TYR A 270 -14.64 1.17 3.42
C TYR A 270 -15.80 2.07 3.04
N ALA A 271 -16.00 2.31 1.75
CA ALA A 271 -17.08 3.16 1.26
C ALA A 271 -17.72 2.57 0.01
N LEU A 272 -19.05 2.53 -0.04
CA LEU A 272 -19.82 2.06 -1.19
C LEU A 272 -20.77 3.17 -1.69
N GLN A 273 -20.93 3.29 -3.00
CA GLN A 273 -22.02 4.07 -3.58
C GLN A 273 -23.36 3.42 -3.21
N GLN A 274 -24.37 4.24 -2.91
CA GLN A 274 -25.73 3.75 -2.79
C GLN A 274 -26.21 3.36 -4.19
N ASN A 275 -26.58 2.10 -4.40
CA ASN A 275 -27.32 1.71 -5.59
C ASN A 275 -28.66 2.46 -5.55
N ASN A 276 -28.88 3.36 -6.50
CA ASN A 276 -30.22 3.86 -6.82
C ASN A 276 -31.05 2.76 -7.46
#